data_AF-A0A5D3BTD3-F1
#
_entry.id   AF-A0A5D3BTD3-F1
#
_cell.length_a   1.000
_cell.length_b   1.000
_cell.length_c   1.000
_cell.angle_alpha   90.00
_cell.angle_beta   90.00
_cell.angle_gamma   90.00
#
_symmetry.space_group_name_H-M   'P 1'
#
loop_
_entity.id
_entity.type
_entity.pdbx_description
1 polymer ?
#
loop_
_entity_poly.entity_id
_entity_poly.type
_entity_poly.pdbx_seq_one_letter_code
_entity_poly.pdbx_strand_id
1 'polypeptide(L)'
;MVDFGVTYNFITEVEARGLKLRWEKGLEIMNAMNFAALPIIGLVKRTMMKLEGWNGPIDFVVVKMDDFDMVLGMKFLLEHQVIPMPSAKYVVITGSAPTVIQADICQPNGLKIISAMQLKKGLLKTNQHLWPSRLSR
;
A
#
# COMPACT_ATOMS: atom_id res chain seq x y z
N MET A 1 -3.64 -5.99 0.92
CA MET A 1 -2.67 -6.95 1.49
C MET A 1 -1.37 -6.20 1.83
N VAL A 2 -0.65 -6.63 2.86
CA VAL A 2 0.73 -6.22 3.18
C VAL A 2 1.60 -7.44 2.90
N ASP A 3 2.59 -7.32 2.03
CA ASP A 3 3.38 -8.46 1.54
C ASP A 3 4.88 -8.14 1.61
N PHE A 4 5.63 -8.95 2.36
CA PHE A 4 7.08 -8.80 2.56
C PHE A 4 7.88 -9.39 1.39
N GLY A 5 7.25 -10.22 0.55
CA GLY A 5 7.86 -10.86 -0.60
C GLY A 5 7.95 -9.98 -1.84
N VAL A 6 7.34 -8.79 -1.83
CA VAL A 6 7.30 -7.89 -2.99
C VAL A 6 7.93 -6.53 -2.70
N THR A 7 8.70 -6.01 -3.65
CA THR A 7 9.44 -4.75 -3.48
C THR A 7 8.54 -3.52 -3.53
N TYR A 8 7.61 -3.49 -4.49
CA TYR A 8 6.78 -2.32 -4.81
C TYR A 8 5.35 -2.49 -4.30
N ASN A 9 4.65 -1.38 -4.16
CA ASN A 9 3.22 -1.40 -3.89
C ASN A 9 2.46 -1.50 -5.22
N PHE A 10 1.40 -2.31 -5.23
CA PHE A 10 0.55 -2.54 -6.39
C PHE A 10 -0.88 -2.16 -6.10
N ILE A 11 -1.59 -1.73 -7.13
CA ILE A 11 -3.03 -1.47 -7.09
C ILE A 11 -3.66 -1.91 -8.40
N THR A 12 -4.86 -2.49 -8.35
CA THR A 12 -5.60 -2.82 -9.56
C THR A 12 -6.03 -1.54 -10.29
N GLU A 13 -6.23 -1.63 -11.60
CA GLU A 13 -6.83 -0.53 -12.36
C GLU A 13 -8.22 -0.15 -11.81
N VAL A 14 -9.00 -1.16 -11.42
CA VAL A 14 -10.36 -1.00 -10.90
C VAL A 14 -10.33 -0.18 -9.62
N GLU A 15 -9.49 -0.57 -8.65
CA GLU A 15 -9.38 0.13 -7.38
C GLU A 15 -8.77 1.52 -7.53
N ALA A 16 -7.76 1.67 -8.40
CA ALA A 16 -7.19 2.98 -8.72
C ALA A 16 -8.24 3.95 -9.28
N ARG A 17 -9.16 3.45 -10.12
CA ARG A 17 -10.29 4.23 -10.64
C ARG A 17 -11.33 4.53 -9.55
N GLY A 18 -11.67 3.55 -8.72
CA GLY A 18 -12.59 3.72 -7.60
C GLY A 18 -12.14 4.82 -6.63
N LEU A 19 -10.84 4.85 -6.35
CA LEU A 19 -10.20 5.86 -5.51
C LEU A 19 -9.89 7.18 -6.25
N LYS A 20 -10.20 7.27 -7.56
CA LYS A 20 -9.94 8.45 -8.40
C LYS A 20 -8.46 8.86 -8.36
N LEU A 21 -7.56 7.89 -8.45
CA LEU A 21 -6.13 8.12 -8.55
C LEU A 21 -5.77 8.63 -9.95
N ARG A 22 -4.77 9.50 -10.02
CA ARG A 22 -4.16 9.90 -11.30
C ARG A 22 -2.84 9.16 -11.43
N TRP A 23 -2.59 8.55 -12.57
CA TRP A 23 -1.35 7.84 -12.86
C TRP A 23 -0.78 8.25 -14.20
N GLU A 24 0.54 8.17 -14.30
CA GLU A 24 1.28 8.37 -15.55
C GLU A 24 1.31 7.05 -16.33
N LYS A 25 1.03 7.13 -17.63
CA LYS A 25 1.24 6.04 -18.58
C LYS A 25 2.55 6.30 -19.31
N GLY A 26 3.53 5.41 -19.21
CA GLY A 26 4.83 5.63 -19.86
C GLY A 26 5.65 4.35 -20.00
N LEU A 27 5.94 4.00 -21.25
CA LEU A 27 6.77 2.85 -21.66
C LEU A 27 8.20 2.92 -21.07
N GLU A 28 8.71 4.13 -20.84
CA GLU A 28 10.06 4.37 -20.30
C GLU A 28 10.18 4.04 -18.80
N ILE A 29 9.15 4.37 -18.00
CA ILE A 29 9.07 3.98 -16.58
C ILE A 29 8.94 2.45 -16.47
N MET A 30 8.19 1.84 -17.40
CA MET A 30 7.96 0.40 -17.47
C MET A 30 9.20 -0.40 -17.89
N ASN A 31 10.05 0.15 -18.76
CA ASN A 31 11.29 -0.51 -19.22
C ASN A 31 12.45 -0.44 -18.21
N ALA A 32 12.49 0.58 -17.35
CA ALA A 32 13.54 0.73 -16.33
C ALA A 32 13.30 -0.15 -15.08
N MET A 33 12.08 -0.62 -14.88
CA MET A 33 11.69 -1.46 -13.76
C MET A 33 11.46 -2.87 -14.30
N ASN A 34 12.36 -3.82 -14.04
CA ASN A 34 12.35 -5.21 -14.53
C ASN A 34 11.09 -6.03 -14.12
N PHE A 35 9.89 -5.59 -14.49
CA PHE A 35 8.63 -6.23 -14.16
C PHE A 35 8.19 -7.19 -15.27
N ALA A 36 9.06 -8.10 -15.67
CA ALA A 36 8.89 -8.96 -16.84
C ALA A 36 7.64 -9.88 -16.83
N ALA A 37 6.77 -9.80 -15.81
CA ALA A 37 5.60 -10.66 -15.65
C ALA A 37 4.26 -9.96 -15.35
N LEU A 38 4.22 -8.66 -15.02
CA LEU A 38 2.96 -7.99 -14.65
C LEU A 38 2.44 -7.10 -15.80
N PRO A 39 1.13 -7.12 -16.13
CA PRO A 39 0.54 -6.19 -17.09
C PRO A 39 0.45 -4.80 -16.45
N ILE A 40 1.56 -4.05 -16.46
CA ILE A 40 1.63 -2.71 -15.88
C ILE A 40 0.87 -1.72 -16.75
N ILE A 41 0.02 -0.95 -16.10
CA ILE A 41 -0.83 0.07 -16.71
C ILE A 41 -0.24 1.47 -16.48
N GLY A 42 0.40 1.72 -15.33
CA GLY A 42 0.99 3.01 -15.03
C GLY A 42 1.51 3.14 -13.61
N LEU A 43 1.90 4.36 -13.24
CA LEU A 43 2.48 4.67 -11.94
C LEU A 43 1.73 5.83 -11.27
N VAL A 44 1.26 5.60 -10.05
CA VAL A 44 0.76 6.63 -9.13
C VAL A 44 1.92 7.05 -8.23
N LYS A 45 2.22 8.34 -8.18
CA LYS A 45 3.28 8.90 -7.31
C LYS A 45 2.67 9.72 -6.18
N ARG A 46 3.25 9.59 -4.99
CA ARG A 46 3.04 10.41 -3.79
C ARG A 46 1.56 10.74 -3.51
N THR A 47 0.69 9.74 -3.61
CA THR A 47 -0.72 9.95 -3.26
C THR A 47 -0.91 9.84 -1.76
N MET A 48 -1.56 10.84 -1.16
CA MET A 48 -1.93 10.81 0.26
C MET A 48 -3.02 9.76 0.48
N MET A 49 -2.68 8.73 1.24
CA MET A 49 -3.56 7.63 1.59
C MET A 49 -3.80 7.63 3.09
N LYS A 50 -5.05 7.33 3.47
CA LYS A 50 -5.46 7.14 4.86
C LYS A 50 -5.68 5.66 5.12
N LEU A 51 -5.16 5.21 6.25
CA LEU A 51 -5.39 3.88 6.81
C LEU A 51 -5.64 4.02 8.30
N GLU A 52 -6.90 3.90 8.70
CA GLU A 52 -7.32 4.13 10.09
C GLU A 52 -6.83 5.48 10.65
N GLY A 53 -5.97 5.46 11.67
CA GLY A 53 -5.35 6.64 12.28
C GLY A 53 -4.14 7.19 11.52
N TRP A 54 -3.62 6.46 10.53
CA TRP A 54 -2.45 6.83 9.76
C TRP A 54 -2.83 7.53 8.45
N ASN A 55 -2.02 8.52 8.05
CA ASN A 55 -2.10 9.18 6.75
C ASN A 55 -0.70 9.45 6.22
N GLY A 56 -0.43 9.11 4.97
CA GLY A 56 0.88 9.33 4.38
C GLY A 56 0.91 9.14 2.87
N PRO A 57 1.97 9.63 2.22
CA PRO A 57 2.16 9.45 0.78
C PRO A 57 2.53 8.00 0.46
N ILE A 58 1.91 7.45 -0.59
CA ILE A 58 2.25 6.13 -1.13
C ILE A 58 2.37 6.23 -2.66
N ASP A 59 3.41 5.60 -3.19
CA ASP A 59 3.56 5.31 -4.62
C ASP A 59 2.96 3.93 -4.94
N PHE A 60 2.22 3.80 -6.03
CA PHE A 60 1.67 2.52 -6.51
C PHE A 60 1.98 2.27 -7.97
N VAL A 61 2.36 1.04 -8.28
CA VAL A 61 2.32 0.53 -9.65
C VAL A 61 0.90 0.04 -9.93
N VAL A 62 0.26 0.61 -10.94
CA VAL A 62 -1.07 0.19 -11.41
C VAL A 62 -0.88 -1.02 -12.31
N VAL A 63 -1.50 -2.14 -11.97
CA VAL A 63 -1.37 -3.41 -12.69
C VAL A 63 -2.73 -4.06 -12.91
N LYS A 64 -2.81 -5.01 -13.85
CA LYS A 64 -3.90 -5.99 -13.86
C LYS A 64 -3.50 -7.17 -12.98
N MET A 65 -4.28 -7.42 -11.94
CA MET A 65 -4.14 -8.57 -11.03
C MET A 65 -5.52 -8.98 -10.53
N ASP A 66 -5.72 -10.27 -10.28
CA ASP A 66 -7.04 -10.85 -9.99
C ASP A 66 -7.26 -11.17 -8.50
N ASP A 67 -6.17 -11.34 -7.73
CA ASP A 67 -6.27 -11.88 -6.37
C ASP A 67 -6.55 -10.81 -5.29
N PHE A 68 -6.09 -9.58 -5.50
CA PHE A 68 -6.21 -8.50 -4.51
C PHE A 68 -6.42 -7.15 -5.19
N ASP A 69 -7.15 -6.24 -4.54
CA ASP A 69 -7.31 -4.86 -5.02
C ASP A 69 -6.03 -4.02 -4.85
N MET A 70 -5.27 -4.31 -3.80
CA MET A 70 -4.06 -3.55 -3.43
C MET A 70 -3.08 -4.41 -2.64
N VAL A 71 -1.79 -4.24 -2.93
CA VAL A 71 -0.67 -4.87 -2.23
C VAL A 71 0.32 -3.79 -1.78
N LEU A 72 0.61 -3.74 -0.49
CA LEU A 72 1.64 -2.88 0.10
C LEU A 72 2.91 -3.71 0.28
N GLY A 73 3.93 -3.37 -0.50
CA GLY A 73 5.22 -4.05 -0.54
C GLY A 73 6.28 -3.35 0.30
N MET A 74 7.50 -3.88 0.27
CA MET A 74 8.63 -3.45 1.09
C MET A 74 8.90 -1.94 1.03
N LYS A 75 8.63 -1.26 -0.09
CA LYS A 75 8.71 0.21 -0.17
C LYS A 75 7.84 0.92 0.87
N PHE A 76 6.56 0.55 0.98
CA PHE A 76 5.68 1.10 2.02
C PHE A 76 6.21 0.78 3.41
N LEU A 77 6.68 -0.46 3.62
CA LEU A 77 7.11 -0.91 4.93
C LEU A 77 8.36 -0.18 5.41
N LEU A 78 9.35 -0.02 4.56
CA LEU A 78 10.61 0.64 4.91
C LEU A 78 10.43 2.16 5.02
N GLU A 79 9.70 2.78 4.09
CA GLU A 79 9.49 4.23 4.09
C GLU A 79 8.73 4.70 5.34
N HIS A 80 7.72 3.94 5.76
CA HIS A 80 6.85 4.31 6.88
C HIS A 80 7.16 3.57 8.19
N GLN A 81 8.25 2.80 8.23
CA GLN A 81 8.69 2.04 9.41
C GLN A 81 7.58 1.13 9.94
N VAL A 82 7.12 0.23 9.07
CA VAL A 82 6.02 -0.67 9.35
C VAL A 82 6.56 -1.98 9.93
N ILE A 83 6.12 -2.30 11.14
CA ILE A 83 6.45 -3.53 11.85
C ILE A 83 5.23 -4.46 11.82
N PRO A 84 5.27 -5.57 11.07
CA PRO A 84 4.24 -6.57 11.17
C PRO A 84 4.35 -7.35 12.48
N MET A 85 3.22 -7.64 13.10
CA MET A 85 3.14 -8.46 14.31
C MET A 85 2.14 -9.60 14.09
N PRO A 86 2.53 -10.65 13.35
CA PRO A 86 1.58 -11.69 12.96
C PRO A 86 0.93 -12.42 14.13
N SER A 87 1.72 -12.79 15.15
CA SER A 87 1.20 -13.44 16.36
C SER A 87 0.16 -12.60 17.09
N ALA A 88 0.29 -11.27 17.02
CA ALA A 88 -0.65 -10.34 17.62
C ALA A 88 -1.80 -9.95 16.67
N LYS A 89 -1.74 -10.34 15.39
CA LYS A 89 -2.69 -9.94 14.34
C LYS A 89 -2.78 -8.41 14.15
N TYR A 90 -1.62 -7.76 14.19
CA TYR A 90 -1.50 -6.32 13.95
C TYR A 90 -0.37 -5.99 12.99
N VAL A 91 -0.49 -4.82 12.36
CA VAL A 91 0.57 -4.11 11.67
C VAL A 91 0.74 -2.78 12.38
N VAL A 92 1.96 -2.46 12.78
CA VAL A 92 2.26 -1.21 13.49
C VAL A 92 3.06 -0.31 12.58
N ILE A 93 2.58 0.90 12.32
CA ILE A 93 3.36 1.93 11.64
C ILE A 93 4.00 2.79 12.73
N THR A 94 5.33 2.87 12.79
CA THR A 94 6.06 3.57 13.87
C THR A 94 6.65 4.90 13.45
N GLY A 95 6.39 5.36 12.23
CA GLY A 95 6.87 6.65 11.72
C GLY A 95 6.28 7.87 12.45
N SER A 96 6.16 9.00 11.75
CA SER A 96 5.75 10.29 12.35
C SER A 96 4.37 10.29 13.03
N ALA A 97 3.48 9.36 12.68
CA ALA A 97 2.17 9.18 13.30
C ALA A 97 1.96 7.70 13.67
N PRO A 98 2.46 7.27 14.85
CA PRO A 98 2.37 5.87 15.26
C PRO A 98 0.93 5.36 15.28
N THR A 99 0.66 4.29 14.55
CA THR A 99 -0.69 3.72 14.41
C THR A 99 -0.63 2.20 14.45
N VAL A 100 -1.54 1.58 15.20
CA VAL A 100 -1.72 0.12 15.26
C VAL A 100 -2.93 -0.24 14.42
N ILE A 101 -2.74 -1.12 13.44
CA ILE A 101 -3.77 -1.51 12.48
C ILE A 101 -4.02 -3.00 12.58
N GLN A 102 -5.29 -3.40 12.68
CA GLN A 102 -5.65 -4.81 12.78
C GLN A 102 -5.50 -5.52 11.42
N ALA A 103 -4.88 -6.70 11.45
CA ALA A 103 -4.63 -7.49 10.25
C ALA A 103 -4.67 -8.99 10.56
N ASP A 104 -5.22 -9.79 9.66
CA ASP A 104 -5.15 -11.25 9.75
C ASP A 104 -3.97 -11.80 8.94
N ILE A 105 -3.53 -13.00 9.30
CA ILE A 105 -2.44 -13.68 8.60
C ILE A 105 -3.00 -14.30 7.32
N CYS A 106 -2.39 -14.02 6.17
CA CYS A 106 -2.67 -14.78 4.94
C CYS A 106 -1.85 -16.07 4.99
N GLN A 107 -2.48 -17.21 5.36
CA GLN A 107 -1.81 -18.52 5.33
C GLN A 107 -2.21 -19.30 4.09
N PRO A 108 -1.29 -19.54 3.13
CA PRO A 108 -1.45 -20.63 2.20
C PRO A 108 -1.09 -21.94 2.92
N ASN A 109 -2.11 -22.78 3.12
CA ASN A 109 -2.09 -24.19 3.51
C ASN A 109 -0.76 -24.74 4.07
N GLY A 110 -0.55 -24.61 5.39
CA GLY A 110 0.32 -25.51 6.16
C GLY A 110 1.79 -25.11 6.36
N LEU A 111 2.29 -24.05 5.73
CA LEU A 111 3.63 -23.53 5.99
C LEU A 111 3.60 -22.33 6.95
N LYS A 112 4.42 -22.38 8.01
CA LYS A 112 4.63 -21.28 8.99
C LYS A 112 5.51 -20.16 8.41
N ILE A 113 5.26 -19.73 7.18
CA ILE A 113 5.94 -18.56 6.61
C ILE A 113 4.86 -17.51 6.40
N ILE A 114 4.93 -16.44 7.18
CA ILE A 114 3.99 -15.32 7.10
C ILE A 114 4.59 -14.32 6.14
N SER A 115 4.48 -14.60 4.84
CA SER A 115 4.92 -13.67 3.79
C SER A 115 3.95 -12.50 3.59
N ALA A 116 2.70 -12.63 4.06
CA ALA A 116 1.69 -11.60 3.89
C ALA A 116 0.67 -11.52 5.05
N MET A 117 0.12 -10.32 5.23
CA MET A 117 -0.97 -10.01 6.17
C MET A 117 -2.07 -9.23 5.46
N GLN A 118 -3.33 -9.49 5.78
CA GLN A 118 -4.47 -8.78 5.23
C GLN A 118 -5.03 -7.79 6.26
N LEU A 119 -4.99 -6.51 5.93
CA LEU A 119 -5.60 -5.46 6.73
C LEU A 119 -7.12 -5.66 6.78
N LYS A 120 -7.73 -5.49 7.96
CA LYS A 120 -9.20 -5.58 8.10
C LYS A 120 -9.95 -4.42 7.47
N LYS A 121 -9.28 -3.28 7.33
CA LYS A 121 -9.80 -2.09 6.65
C LYS A 121 -8.93 -1.73 5.46
N GLY A 122 -9.58 -1.30 4.39
CA GLY A 122 -8.92 -0.84 3.18
C GLY A 122 -8.28 0.54 3.34
N LEU A 123 -7.44 0.89 2.36
CA LEU A 123 -6.89 2.23 2.23
C LEU A 123 -7.91 3.14 1.55
N LEU A 124 -7.94 4.40 1.96
CA LEU A 124 -8.77 5.44 1.34
C LEU A 124 -7.88 6.56 0.83
N LYS A 125 -8.25 7.19 -0.29
CA LYS A 125 -7.59 8.42 -0.70
C LYS A 125 -7.93 9.54 0.28
N THR A 126 -6.92 10.26 0.76
CA THR A 126 -7.14 11.43 1.60
C THR A 126 -7.65 12.59 0.75
N ASN A 127 -8.80 13.15 1.12
CA ASN A 127 -9.35 14.34 0.46
C ASN A 127 -8.42 15.53 0.72
N GLN A 128 -7.79 16.06 -0.33
CA GLN A 128 -6.84 17.18 -0.25
C GLN A 128 -7.45 18.53 0.20
N HIS A 129 -8.76 18.61 0.47
CA HIS A 129 -9.45 19.88 0.76
C HIS A 129 -9.64 20.21 2.26
N LEU A 130 -9.14 19.40 3.18
CA LEU A 130 -9.26 19.69 4.62
C LEU A 130 -7.92 19.47 5.33
N TRP A 131 -6.99 20.39 5.15
CA TRP A 131 -5.91 20.59 6.13
C TRP A 131 -6.44 21.54 7.22
N PRO A 132 -6.41 21.20 8.51
CA PRO A 132 -6.65 22.20 9.54
C PRO A 132 -5.43 23.11 9.61
N SER A 133 -5.51 24.28 8.97
CA SER A 133 -4.64 25.42 9.24
C SER A 133 -4.89 25.88 10.68
N ARG A 134 -4.21 25.25 11.65
CA ARG A 134 -3.93 25.81 12.97
C ARG A 134 -3.18 24.79 13.80
N LEU A 135 -1.92 25.09 14.09
CA LEU A 135 -1.32 25.03 15.42
C LEU A 135 0.10 25.61 15.30
N SER A 136 0.16 26.93 15.29
CA SER A 136 1.32 27.71 15.71
C SER A 136 0.84 28.55 16.90
N ARG A 137 1.13 28.08 18.10
CA ARG A 137 1.31 28.87 19.31
C ARG A 137 2.50 28.29 20.05
#